data_AF-A0A958XGM2-F1
#
_entry.id   AF-A0A958XGM2-F1
#
_cell.length_a   1.000
_cell.length_b   1.000
_cell.length_c   1.000
_cell.angle_alpha   90.00
_cell.angle_beta   90.00
_cell.angle_gamma   90.00
#
_symmetry.space_group_name_H-M   'P 1'
#
loop_
_entity.id
_entity.type
_entity.pdbx_description
1 polymer ?
#
loop_
_entity_poly.entity_id
_entity_poly.type
_entity_poly.pdbx_seq_one_letter_code
_entity_poly.pdbx_strand_id
1 'polypeptide(L)' 'MKQLAREEAVLWKSVDGNLLKATSTSYDIATATLKDLQDLAEYKGDSQAFTARMKELRERYARSRALIRRFDGAGLF' A
#
# COMPACT_ATOMS: atom_id res chain seq x y z
N MET A 1 14.53 13.04 -10.12
CA MET A 1 14.76 11.67 -9.57
C MET A 1 14.70 11.59 -8.04
N LYS A 2 15.34 12.46 -7.24
CA LYS A 2 15.39 12.33 -5.76
C LYS A 2 14.08 12.65 -5.01
N GLN A 3 13.26 13.54 -5.54
CA GLN A 3 12.03 14.01 -4.87
C GLN A 3 10.94 12.91 -4.83
N LEU A 4 10.73 12.23 -5.95
CA LEU A 4 9.77 11.13 -6.07
C LEU A 4 10.09 9.93 -5.18
N ALA A 5 11.38 9.66 -4.90
CA ALA A 5 11.78 8.59 -3.99
C ALA A 5 11.50 8.95 -2.52
N ARG A 6 11.67 10.23 -2.16
CA ARG A 6 11.33 10.72 -0.82
C ARG A 6 9.82 10.73 -0.58
N GLU A 7 9.06 11.13 -1.58
CA GLU A 7 7.59 11.10 -1.55
C GLU A 7 7.07 9.67 -1.39
N GLU A 8 7.61 8.73 -2.15
CA GLU A 8 7.25 7.32 -2.04
C GLU A 8 7.51 6.75 -0.64
N ALA A 9 8.67 7.04 -0.03
CA ALA A 9 8.98 6.62 1.33
C ALA A 9 8.01 7.21 2.37
N VAL A 10 7.54 8.44 2.17
CA VAL A 10 6.53 9.07 3.04
C VAL A 10 5.17 8.40 2.88
N LEU A 11 4.77 8.07 1.65
CA LEU A 11 3.52 7.35 1.37
C LEU A 11 3.53 5.95 2.01
N TRP A 12 4.62 5.20 1.87
CA TRP A 12 4.77 3.89 2.54
C TRP A 12 4.68 4.01 4.06
N LYS A 13 5.30 5.02 4.66
CA LYS A 13 5.20 5.27 6.11
C LYS A 13 3.76 5.62 6.53
N SER A 14 3.02 6.34 5.69
CA SER A 14 1.60 6.63 5.92
C SER A 14 0.76 5.35 5.88
N VAL A 15 1.02 4.45 4.93
CA VAL A 15 0.36 3.13 4.86
C VAL A 15 0.58 2.37 6.15
N ASP A 16 1.84 2.16 6.57
CA ASP A 16 2.15 1.43 7.80
C ASP A 16 1.47 2.05 9.02
N GLY A 17 1.52 3.38 9.17
CA GLY A 17 0.88 4.08 10.27
C GLY A 17 -0.64 3.91 10.31
N ASN A 18 -1.29 3.88 9.14
CA ASN A 18 -2.73 3.66 9.05
C ASN A 18 -3.13 2.19 9.27
N LEU A 19 -2.33 1.24 8.78
CA LEU A 19 -2.56 -0.18 9.03
C LEU A 19 -2.40 -0.53 10.52
N LEU A 20 -1.47 0.12 11.22
CA LEU A 20 -1.29 -0.06 12.68
C LEU A 20 -2.45 0.49 13.51
N LYS A 21 -3.11 1.57 13.06
CA LYS A 21 -4.29 2.12 13.75
C LYS A 21 -5.48 1.17 13.76
N ALA A 22 -5.55 0.24 12.81
CA ALA A 22 -6.54 -0.82 12.73
C ALA A 22 -8.03 -0.37 12.76
N THR A 23 -8.32 0.85 12.30
CA THR A 23 -9.70 1.35 12.16
C THR A 23 -10.18 1.22 10.71
N SER A 24 -11.50 1.20 10.48
CA SER A 24 -12.06 1.14 9.12
C SER A 24 -11.54 2.29 8.26
N THR A 25 -11.65 3.52 8.75
CA THR A 25 -11.18 4.71 8.03
C THR A 25 -9.68 4.67 7.77
N SER A 26 -8.88 4.18 8.72
CA SER A 26 -7.44 4.03 8.50
C SER A 26 -7.13 2.99 7.42
N TYR A 27 -7.86 1.88 7.37
CA TYR A 27 -7.70 0.91 6.27
C TYR A 27 -8.11 1.48 4.92
N ASP A 28 -9.17 2.26 4.86
CA ASP A 28 -9.62 2.89 3.61
C ASP A 28 -8.56 3.90 3.12
N ILE A 29 -8.00 4.71 4.02
CA ILE A 29 -6.87 5.62 3.71
C ILE A 29 -5.64 4.85 3.23
N ALA A 30 -5.24 3.79 3.96
CA ALA A 30 -4.08 2.98 3.59
C ALA A 30 -4.24 2.37 2.20
N THR A 31 -5.45 1.88 1.89
CA THR A 31 -5.75 1.26 0.60
C THR A 31 -5.72 2.30 -0.54
N ALA A 32 -6.23 3.52 -0.30
CA ALA A 32 -6.11 4.61 -1.26
C ALA A 32 -4.64 5.01 -1.51
N THR A 33 -3.86 5.17 -0.44
CA THR A 33 -2.41 5.48 -0.57
C THR A 33 -1.63 4.38 -1.29
N LEU A 34 -1.99 3.10 -1.09
CA LEU A 34 -1.41 2.00 -1.83
C LEU A 34 -1.73 2.06 -3.33
N LYS A 35 -2.92 2.56 -3.71
CA LYS A 35 -3.28 2.75 -5.11
C LYS A 35 -2.43 3.84 -5.77
N ASP A 36 -2.27 4.98 -5.10
CA ASP A 36 -1.40 6.06 -5.58
C ASP A 36 0.06 5.58 -5.75
N LEU A 37 0.53 4.73 -4.83
CA LEU A 37 1.86 4.10 -4.90
C LEU A 37 1.98 3.12 -6.08
N GLN A 38 0.93 2.37 -6.40
CA GLN A 38 0.88 1.48 -7.56
C GLN A 38 1.01 2.28 -8.86
N ASP A 39 0.21 3.34 -9.00
CA ASP A 39 0.21 4.20 -10.19
C ASP A 39 1.58 4.89 -10.35
N LEU A 40 2.19 5.33 -9.24
CA LEU A 40 3.55 5.89 -9.23
C LEU A 40 4.61 4.86 -9.65
N ALA A 41 4.48 3.62 -9.19
CA ALA A 41 5.40 2.54 -9.54
C ALA A 41 5.29 2.15 -11.02
N GLU A 42 4.07 2.08 -11.56
CA GLU A 42 3.81 1.87 -13.00
C GLU A 42 4.43 3.00 -13.83
N TYR A 43 4.24 4.25 -13.43
CA TYR A 43 4.84 5.41 -14.11
C TYR A 43 6.38 5.37 -14.11
N LYS A 44 7.00 4.89 -13.03
CA LYS A 44 8.45 4.76 -12.91
C LYS A 44 9.01 3.48 -13.57
N GLY A 45 8.15 2.53 -13.95
CA GLY A 45 8.57 1.19 -14.38
C GLY A 45 9.11 0.31 -13.24
N ASP A 46 8.77 0.61 -11.98
CA ASP A 46 9.23 -0.10 -10.78
C ASP A 46 8.08 -0.88 -10.10
N SER A 47 7.16 -1.41 -10.91
CA SER A 47 6.03 -2.21 -10.42
C SER A 47 6.49 -3.44 -9.64
N GLN A 48 7.69 -3.97 -9.92
CA GLN A 48 8.22 -5.13 -9.20
C GLN A 48 8.51 -4.84 -7.73
N ALA A 49 9.10 -3.68 -7.40
CA ALA A 49 9.34 -3.31 -6.01
C ALA A 49 8.03 -3.08 -5.24
N PHE A 50 7.03 -2.49 -5.91
CA PHE A 50 5.70 -2.32 -5.35
C PHE A 50 5.05 -3.68 -5.04
N THR A 51 5.03 -4.61 -6.01
CA THR A 51 4.45 -5.94 -5.82
C THR A 51 5.15 -6.72 -4.70
N ALA A 52 6.47 -6.63 -4.59
CA ALA A 52 7.21 -7.29 -3.51
C ALA A 52 6.76 -6.79 -2.13
N ARG A 53 6.67 -5.47 -1.94
CA ARG A 53 6.15 -4.88 -0.68
C ARG A 53 4.68 -5.22 -0.44
N MET A 54 3.84 -5.20 -1.48
CA MET A 54 2.43 -5.54 -1.35
C MET A 54 2.23 -6.97 -0.87
N LYS A 55 3.04 -7.90 -1.37
CA LYS A 55 3.05 -9.30 -0.93
C LYS A 55 3.42 -9.43 0.55
N GLU A 56 4.45 -8.73 1.01
CA GLU A 56 4.83 -8.69 2.43
C GLU A 56 3.70 -8.16 3.32
N LEU A 57 3.01 -7.09 2.89
CA LEU A 57 1.85 -6.56 3.59
C LEU A 57 0.71 -7.59 3.68
N ARG A 58 0.40 -8.26 2.56
CA ARG A 58 -0.64 -9.30 2.51
C ARG A 58 -0.32 -10.45 3.45
N GLU A 59 0.93 -10.90 3.49
CA GLU A 59 1.38 -11.95 4.40
C GLU A 59 1.27 -11.51 5.86
N ARG A 60 1.73 -10.30 6.18
CA ARG A 60 1.64 -9.72 7.54
C ARG A 60 0.20 -9.61 8.04
N TYR A 61 -0.73 -9.23 7.15
CA TYR A 61 -2.13 -9.01 7.49
C TYR A 61 -3.06 -10.13 7.01
N ALA A 62 -2.53 -11.30 6.67
CA ALA A 62 -3.29 -12.43 6.12
C ALA A 62 -4.46 -12.89 7.01
N ARG A 63 -4.34 -12.67 8.34
CA ARG A 63 -5.38 -13.00 9.32
C ARG A 63 -6.54 -12.00 9.34
N SER A 64 -6.37 -10.80 8.77
CA SER A 64 -7.39 -9.76 8.71
C SER A 64 -8.20 -9.86 7.41
N ARG A 65 -9.24 -10.70 7.40
CA ARG A 65 -10.11 -10.87 6.22
C ARG A 65 -10.70 -9.54 5.72
N ALA A 66 -11.00 -8.61 6.63
CA ALA A 66 -11.54 -7.30 6.28
C ALA A 66 -10.54 -6.41 5.53
N LEU A 67 -9.25 -6.53 5.83
CA LEU A 67 -8.19 -5.78 5.15
C LEU A 67 -7.82 -6.44 3.82
N ILE A 68 -7.72 -7.77 3.77
CA ILE A 68 -7.50 -8.51 2.51
C ILE A 68 -8.59 -8.19 1.49
N ARG A 69 -9.88 -8.17 1.89
CA ARG A 69 -10.97 -7.76 0.99
C ARG A 69 -10.84 -6.34 0.46
N ARG A 70 -10.29 -5.41 1.24
CA ARG A 70 -10.05 -4.03 0.77
C ARG A 70 -8.92 -3.99 -0.23
N PHE A 71 -7.84 -4.76 0.00
CA PHE A 71 -6.77 -4.91 -0.98
C PHE A 71 -7.27 -5.50 -2.29
N ASP A 72 -8.05 -6.60 -2.23
CA ASP A 72 -8.68 -7.21 -3.40
C ASP A 72 -9.59 -6.20 -4.13
N GLY A 73 -10.46 -5.50 -3.39
CA GLY A 73 -11.40 -4.53 -3.95
C GLY A 73 -10.74 -3.31 -4.59
N ALA A 74 -9.51 -2.97 -4.17
CA ALA A 74 -8.72 -1.90 -4.76
C ALA A 74 -7.82 -2.37 -5.92
N GLY A 75 -7.85 -3.66 -6.28
CA GLY A 75 -6.99 -4.23 -7.31
C GLY A 75 -5.52 -4.36 -6.90
N LEU A 76 -5.26 -4.47 -5.58
CA LEU A 76 -3.92 -4.63 -5.01
C LEU A 76 -3.66 -6.13 -4.77
N PHE A 77 -3.10 -6.80 -5.77
CA PHE A 77 -2.89 -8.26 -5.84
C PHE A 77 -1.58 -8.73 -5.19
#